data_AF-X1VVM4-F1
#
_entry.id   AF-X1VVM4-F1
#
_cell.length_a   1.000
_cell.length_b   1.000
_cell.length_c   1.000
_cell.angle_alpha   90.00
_cell.angle_beta   90.00
_cell.angle_gamma   90.00
#
_symmetry.space_group_name_H-M   'P 1'
#
loop_
_entity.id
_entity.type
_entity.pdbx_description
1 polymer ?
#
loop_
_entity_poly.entity_id
_entity_poly.type
_entity_poly.pdbx_seq_one_letter_code
_entity_poly.pdbx_strand_id
1 'polypeptide(L)'
;VVLVNCRERVISTLNHKEPDRIPLDLGGTIISSITKNAYISLKKYLGMETRDVKILDHVQQLPYIDEELLQQLNVDVRMVCADYDSNTEQQYFDEGDYYYFYDRWGAKLRMPRKNGHYFDWVEFPINDISMEALNS
;
A
#
# COMPACT_ATOMS: atom_id res chain seq x y z
N VAL A 1 -6.94 37.20 -4.46
CA VAL A 1 -6.13 35.96 -4.33
C VAL A 1 -6.95 34.87 -4.99
N VAL A 2 -6.45 34.23 -6.06
CA VAL A 2 -7.15 33.07 -6.62
C VAL A 2 -7.09 31.99 -5.54
N LEU A 3 -8.24 31.49 -5.10
CA LEU A 3 -8.30 30.35 -4.19
C LEU A 3 -7.70 29.16 -4.93
N VAL A 4 -6.50 28.72 -4.55
CA VAL A 4 -5.83 27.55 -5.14
C VAL A 4 -6.26 26.33 -4.34
N ASN A 5 -7.14 25.51 -4.91
CA ASN A 5 -7.50 24.21 -4.32
C ASN A 5 -6.41 23.16 -4.61
N CYS A 6 -6.51 21.99 -3.96
CA CYS A 6 -5.51 20.91 -4.12
C CYS A 6 -5.27 20.52 -5.58
N ARG A 7 -6.33 20.47 -6.40
CA ARG A 7 -6.22 20.15 -7.83
C ARG A 7 -5.42 21.21 -8.58
N GLU A 8 -5.70 22.48 -8.35
CA GLU A 8 -4.99 23.59 -8.99
C GLU A 8 -3.52 23.65 -8.56
N ARG A 9 -3.23 23.35 -7.29
CA ARG A 9 -1.86 23.24 -6.76
C ARG A 9 -1.04 22.18 -7.49
N VAL A 10 -1.62 20.99 -7.64
CA VAL A 10 -0.98 19.87 -8.37
C VAL A 10 -0.80 20.23 -9.85
N ILE A 11 -1.83 20.79 -10.50
CA ILE A 11 -1.76 21.17 -11.92
C ILE A 11 -0.70 22.26 -12.17
N SER A 12 -0.61 23.28 -11.31
CA SER A 12 0.43 24.31 -11.42
C SER A 12 1.83 23.69 -11.32
N THR A 13 2.03 22.80 -10.35
CA THR A 13 3.31 22.10 -10.16
C THR A 13 3.68 21.25 -11.37
N LEU A 14 2.74 20.45 -11.89
CA LEU A 14 2.96 19.64 -13.10
C LEU A 14 3.24 20.49 -14.35
N ASN A 15 2.79 21.74 -14.38
CA ASN A 15 3.09 22.71 -15.44
C ASN A 15 4.36 23.53 -15.14
N HIS A 16 5.18 23.13 -14.16
CA HIS A 16 6.41 23.81 -13.76
C HIS A 16 6.18 25.29 -13.36
N LYS A 17 5.02 25.60 -12.79
CA LYS A 17 4.68 26.91 -12.23
C LYS A 17 4.71 26.84 -10.71
N GLU A 18 5.18 27.92 -10.08
CA GLU A 18 5.23 28.02 -8.61
C GLU A 18 3.81 27.95 -8.02
N PRO A 19 3.49 26.93 -7.19
CA PRO A 19 2.22 26.82 -6.51
C PRO A 19 2.20 27.67 -5.22
N ASP A 20 1.06 27.72 -4.54
CA ASP A 20 0.91 28.38 -3.23
C ASP A 20 1.69 27.65 -2.10
N ARG A 21 1.90 26.34 -2.24
CA ARG A 21 2.82 25.52 -1.44
C ARG A 21 3.22 24.25 -2.20
N ILE A 22 4.26 23.57 -1.73
CA ILE A 22 4.67 22.26 -2.27
C ILE A 22 3.48 21.28 -2.13
N PRO A 23 3.05 20.60 -3.23
CA PRO A 23 2.03 19.58 -3.14
C PRO A 23 2.56 18.35 -2.37
N LEU A 24 1.69 17.77 -1.55
CA LEU A 24 1.97 16.61 -0.72
C LEU A 24 1.22 15.39 -1.25
N ASP A 25 1.97 14.31 -1.50
CA ASP A 25 1.44 12.97 -1.77
C ASP A 25 1.73 12.05 -0.58
N LEU A 26 0.67 11.37 -0.12
CA LEU A 26 0.70 10.26 0.79
C LEU A 26 -0.47 9.36 0.43
N GLY A 27 -0.19 8.16 -0.09
CA GLY A 27 -1.23 7.23 -0.51
C GLY A 27 -2.02 7.69 -1.74
N GLY A 28 -1.45 8.52 -2.63
CA GLY A 28 -2.00 8.77 -3.97
C GLY A 28 -1.85 7.58 -4.93
N THR A 29 -0.93 6.69 -4.62
CA THR A 29 -0.71 5.36 -5.23
C THR A 29 -0.45 4.34 -4.13
N ILE A 30 -0.56 3.04 -4.45
CA ILE A 30 -0.23 1.95 -3.52
C ILE A 30 1.20 2.13 -2.95
N ILE A 31 2.18 2.44 -3.82
CA ILE A 31 3.60 2.54 -3.43
C ILE A 31 3.98 3.88 -2.78
N SER A 32 3.13 4.91 -2.85
CA SER A 32 3.29 6.17 -2.10
C SER A 32 2.70 6.11 -0.68
N SER A 33 2.27 4.93 -0.23
CA SER A 33 1.86 4.69 1.15
C SER A 33 3.09 4.63 2.07
N ILE A 34 2.86 4.37 3.36
CA ILE A 34 3.90 4.17 4.37
C ILE A 34 3.71 2.81 5.03
N THR A 35 4.79 2.15 5.44
CA THR A 35 4.69 0.79 6.02
C THR A 35 3.74 0.76 7.23
N LYS A 36 3.00 -0.34 7.38
CA LYS A 36 2.00 -0.54 8.44
C LYS A 36 2.49 -0.08 9.83
N ASN A 37 3.73 -0.42 10.19
CA ASN A 37 4.28 -0.07 11.49
C ASN A 37 4.52 1.44 11.65
N ALA A 38 5.01 2.11 10.59
CA ALA A 38 5.16 3.56 10.57
C ALA A 38 3.79 4.26 10.61
N TYR A 39 2.82 3.73 9.87
CA TYR A 39 1.44 4.22 9.87
C TYR A 39 0.80 4.16 11.25
N ILE A 40 0.85 3.00 11.92
CA ILE A 40 0.32 2.82 13.28
C ILE A 40 1.02 3.76 14.27
N SER A 41 2.34 3.90 14.16
CA SER A 41 3.12 4.79 15.02
C SER A 41 2.72 6.26 14.83
N LEU A 42 2.49 6.68 13.59
CA LEU A 42 2.01 8.02 13.25
C LEU A 42 0.61 8.27 13.81
N LYS A 43 -0.34 7.35 13.60
CA LYS A 43 -1.70 7.44 14.16
C LYS A 43 -1.68 7.56 15.67
N LYS A 44 -0.89 6.72 16.35
CA LYS A 44 -0.72 6.76 17.81
C LYS A 44 -0.18 8.12 18.28
N TYR A 45 0.83 8.65 17.58
CA TYR A 45 1.39 9.97 17.90
C TYR A 45 0.35 11.09 17.73
N LEU A 46 -0.51 10.99 16.72
CA LEU A 46 -1.58 11.95 16.46
C LEU A 46 -2.85 11.73 17.31
N GLY A 47 -2.88 10.72 18.18
CA GLY A 47 -4.04 10.39 19.01
C GLY A 47 -5.22 9.78 18.24
N MET A 48 -4.97 9.20 17.06
CA MET A 48 -5.98 8.57 16.21
C MET A 48 -6.16 7.09 16.57
N GLU A 49 -7.33 6.53 16.22
CA GLU A 49 -7.64 5.11 16.38
C GLU A 49 -6.68 4.23 15.55
N THR A 50 -6.22 3.10 16.08
CA THR A 50 -5.26 2.22 15.38
C THR A 50 -5.83 0.84 15.04
N ARG A 51 -7.09 0.58 15.37
CA ARG A 51 -7.80 -0.64 14.99
C ARG A 51 -8.07 -0.70 13.47
N ASP A 52 -8.29 -1.91 12.98
CA ASP A 52 -8.80 -2.21 11.64
C ASP A 52 -7.99 -1.62 10.47
N VAL A 53 -6.65 -1.65 10.57
CA VAL A 53 -5.77 -1.22 9.48
C VAL A 53 -5.94 -2.13 8.25
N LYS A 54 -6.59 -1.60 7.21
CA LYS A 54 -6.76 -2.28 5.92
C LYS A 54 -5.44 -2.28 5.14
N ILE A 55 -4.96 -3.47 4.79
CA ILE A 55 -3.77 -3.65 3.95
C ILE A 55 -4.20 -3.68 2.48
N LEU A 56 -3.47 -2.94 1.63
CA LEU A 56 -3.63 -2.97 0.17
C LEU A 56 -2.56 -3.81 -0.49
N ASP A 57 -1.32 -3.63 -0.05
CA ASP A 57 -0.18 -4.42 -0.53
C ASP A 57 0.28 -5.32 0.60
N HIS A 58 -0.09 -6.59 0.50
CA HIS A 58 0.29 -7.62 1.45
C HIS A 58 1.78 -7.95 1.39
N VAL A 59 2.43 -7.77 0.24
CA VAL A 59 3.87 -8.04 0.08
C VAL A 59 4.67 -7.01 0.87
N GLN A 60 4.35 -5.74 0.66
CA GLN A 60 5.06 -4.60 1.24
C GLN A 60 4.50 -4.13 2.59
N GLN A 61 3.43 -4.76 3.06
CA GLN A 61 2.70 -4.36 4.27
C GLN A 61 2.26 -2.89 4.20
N LEU A 62 1.74 -2.46 3.05
CA LEU A 62 1.28 -1.08 2.84
C LEU A 62 -0.23 -0.97 3.07
N PRO A 63 -0.66 -0.14 4.02
CA PRO A 63 -2.07 0.10 4.31
C PRO A 63 -2.71 1.05 3.30
N TYR A 64 -4.05 0.98 3.23
CA TYR A 64 -4.87 2.09 2.74
C TYR A 64 -4.82 3.21 3.78
N ILE A 65 -4.48 4.43 3.36
CA ILE A 65 -4.35 5.55 4.29
C ILE A 65 -5.73 6.16 4.53
N ASP A 66 -6.17 6.22 5.79
CA ASP A 66 -7.45 6.78 6.18
C ASP A 66 -7.65 8.23 5.72
N GLU A 67 -8.85 8.53 5.24
CA GLU A 67 -9.24 9.86 4.78
C GLU A 67 -9.05 10.95 5.85
N GLU A 68 -9.34 10.64 7.11
CA GLU A 68 -9.13 11.56 8.23
C GLU A 68 -7.66 12.00 8.36
N LEU A 69 -6.72 11.05 8.23
CA LEU A 69 -5.29 11.37 8.28
C LEU A 69 -4.88 12.22 7.07
N LEU A 70 -5.37 11.87 5.88
CA LEU A 70 -5.08 12.62 4.65
C LEU A 70 -5.59 14.06 4.73
N GLN A 71 -6.76 14.28 5.35
CA GLN A 71 -7.31 15.61 5.61
C GLN A 71 -6.48 16.37 6.65
N GLN A 72 -6.13 15.73 7.78
CA GLN A 72 -5.34 16.35 8.83
C GLN A 72 -3.95 16.79 8.34
N LEU A 73 -3.34 16.03 7.43
CA LEU A 73 -2.05 16.36 6.81
C LEU A 73 -2.16 17.27 5.57
N ASN A 74 -3.37 17.65 5.15
CA ASN A 74 -3.63 18.42 3.93
C ASN A 74 -2.99 17.79 2.68
N VAL A 75 -3.12 16.46 2.53
CA VAL A 75 -2.63 15.72 1.36
C VAL A 75 -3.43 16.11 0.12
N ASP A 76 -2.74 16.37 -0.99
CA ASP A 76 -3.29 17.01 -2.18
C ASP A 76 -3.90 16.03 -3.20
N VAL A 77 -3.66 14.74 -3.01
CA VAL A 77 -4.08 13.67 -3.91
C VAL A 77 -4.84 12.58 -3.16
N ARG A 78 -5.61 11.78 -3.92
CA ARG A 78 -6.29 10.57 -3.44
C ARG A 78 -6.06 9.46 -4.44
N MET A 79 -5.84 8.24 -3.94
CA MET A 79 -5.72 7.08 -4.80
C MET A 79 -7.06 6.79 -5.48
N VAL A 80 -7.01 6.65 -6.80
CA VAL A 80 -8.06 6.02 -7.59
C VAL A 80 -7.58 4.60 -7.88
N CYS A 81 -8.22 3.62 -7.25
CA CYS A 81 -7.96 2.21 -7.48
C CYS A 81 -9.21 1.60 -8.12
N ALA A 82 -9.05 0.83 -9.20
CA ALA A 82 -10.11 -0.04 -9.66
C ALA A 82 -10.41 -1.04 -8.53
N ASP A 83 -11.68 -1.38 -8.33
CA ASP A 83 -12.13 -2.27 -7.25
C ASP A 83 -11.29 -3.56 -7.29
N TYR A 84 -10.34 -3.65 -6.37
CA TYR A 84 -9.46 -4.80 -6.24
C TYR A 84 -10.28 -5.82 -5.49
N ASP A 85 -11.01 -6.66 -6.25
CA ASP A 85 -11.96 -7.68 -5.80
C ASP A 85 -12.10 -7.73 -4.28
N SER A 86 -12.91 -6.79 -3.76
CA SER A 86 -13.01 -6.47 -2.34
C SER A 86 -13.55 -7.63 -1.49
N ASN A 87 -13.88 -8.76 -2.13
CA ASN A 87 -14.40 -9.98 -1.53
C ASN A 87 -13.35 -11.07 -1.29
N THR A 88 -12.09 -10.88 -1.66
CA THR A 88 -11.02 -11.83 -1.31
C THR A 88 -10.09 -11.21 -0.28
N GLU A 89 -10.44 -11.36 1.00
CA GLU A 89 -9.46 -11.13 2.06
C GLU A 89 -8.29 -12.07 1.85
N GLN A 90 -7.08 -11.52 1.71
CA GLN A 90 -5.87 -12.31 1.62
C GLN A 90 -5.74 -13.16 2.89
N GLN A 91 -5.83 -14.47 2.71
CA GLN A 91 -5.62 -15.41 3.80
C GLN A 91 -4.12 -15.57 4.05
N TYR A 92 -3.75 -15.49 5.32
CA TYR A 92 -2.42 -15.80 5.81
C TYR A 92 -2.43 -17.15 6.52
N PHE A 93 -1.37 -17.91 6.32
CA PHE A 93 -1.16 -19.21 6.92
C PHE A 93 0.07 -19.19 7.83
N ASP A 94 0.06 -20.08 8.81
CA ASP A 94 1.12 -20.22 9.81
C ASP A 94 2.13 -21.30 9.38
N GLU A 95 3.42 -20.97 9.35
CA GLU A 95 4.53 -21.90 9.07
C GLU A 95 5.67 -21.67 10.08
N GLY A 96 5.47 -22.16 11.31
CA GLY A 96 6.45 -22.02 12.40
C GLY A 96 6.79 -20.54 12.67
N ASP A 97 8.05 -20.17 12.43
CA ASP A 97 8.56 -18.80 12.59
C ASP A 97 8.12 -17.81 11.49
N TYR A 98 7.31 -18.26 10.53
CA TYR A 98 6.86 -17.47 9.38
C TYR A 98 5.32 -17.41 9.29
N TYR A 99 4.85 -16.32 8.70
CA TYR A 99 3.58 -16.26 7.99
C TYR A 99 3.83 -16.53 6.52
N TYR A 100 2.89 -17.15 5.81
CA TYR A 100 2.94 -17.25 4.36
C TYR A 100 1.57 -17.05 3.73
N PHE A 101 1.57 -16.72 2.44
CA PHE A 101 0.37 -16.73 1.61
C PHE A 101 0.73 -17.07 0.16
N TYR A 102 -0.29 -17.40 -0.64
CA TYR A 102 -0.14 -17.54 -2.08
C TYR A 102 -0.71 -16.31 -2.79
N ASP A 103 0.08 -15.72 -3.68
CA ASP A 103 -0.43 -14.63 -4.52
C ASP A 103 -1.43 -15.17 -5.56
N ARG A 104 -2.06 -14.26 -6.30
CA ARG A 104 -3.05 -14.60 -7.33
C ARG A 104 -2.49 -15.45 -8.48
N TRP A 105 -1.17 -15.58 -8.58
CA TRP A 105 -0.49 -16.36 -9.60
C TRP A 105 -0.03 -17.72 -9.05
N GLY A 106 -0.31 -18.02 -7.78
CA GLY A 106 0.08 -19.28 -7.15
C GLY A 106 1.51 -19.30 -6.63
N ALA A 107 2.23 -18.18 -6.61
CA ALA A 107 3.54 -18.12 -5.97
C ALA A 107 3.38 -18.03 -4.46
N LYS A 108 4.20 -18.77 -3.71
CA LYS A 108 4.24 -18.69 -2.24
C LYS A 108 5.17 -17.57 -1.83
N LEU A 109 4.68 -16.71 -0.95
CA LEU A 109 5.50 -15.73 -0.27
C LEU A 109 5.46 -15.96 1.23
N ARG A 110 6.56 -15.70 1.94
CA ARG A 110 6.63 -15.80 3.40
C ARG A 110 7.27 -14.58 4.04
N MET A 111 6.91 -14.31 5.28
CA MET A 111 7.47 -13.23 6.10
C MET A 111 7.77 -13.76 7.51
N PRO A 112 8.95 -13.49 8.08
CA PRO A 112 9.24 -13.83 9.48
C PRO A 112 8.22 -13.21 10.44
N ARG A 113 7.75 -13.96 11.43
CA ARG A 113 6.86 -13.43 12.49
C ARG A 113 7.54 -12.35 13.32
N LYS A 114 8.83 -12.56 13.60
CA LYS A 114 9.64 -11.67 14.41
C LYS A 114 10.40 -10.73 13.49
N ASN A 115 10.13 -9.43 13.61
CA ASN A 115 10.80 -8.37 12.85
C ASN A 115 10.67 -8.51 11.32
N GLY A 116 9.66 -9.23 10.82
CA GLY A 116 9.34 -9.25 9.40
C GLY A 116 8.67 -7.95 8.96
N HIS A 117 9.11 -7.43 7.81
CA HIS A 117 8.58 -6.20 7.21
C HIS A 117 7.97 -6.44 5.83
N TYR A 118 8.45 -7.47 5.13
CA TYR A 118 8.07 -7.80 3.76
C TYR A 118 7.84 -9.30 3.64
N PHE A 119 6.96 -9.69 2.72
CA PHE A 119 6.88 -11.07 2.26
C PHE A 119 7.85 -11.27 1.09
N ASP A 120 8.66 -12.31 1.18
CA ASP A 120 9.60 -12.71 0.13
C ASP A 120 9.06 -13.94 -0.60
N TRP A 121 9.17 -13.95 -1.94
CA TRP A 121 8.84 -15.11 -2.75
C TRP A 121 9.78 -16.28 -2.44
N VAL A 122 9.21 -17.47 -2.26
CA VAL A 122 9.94 -18.69 -1.89
C VAL A 122 9.60 -19.90 -2.73
N GLU A 123 8.41 -19.94 -3.34
CA GLU A 123 8.01 -20.99 -4.28
C GLU A 123 7.30 -20.33 -5.46
N PHE A 124 7.56 -20.83 -6.67
CA PHE A 124 6.98 -20.31 -7.90
C PHE A 124 6.18 -21.42 -8.61
N PRO A 125 5.06 -21.06 -9.27
CA PRO A 125 4.23 -22.05 -9.99
C PRO A 125 4.98 -22.67 -11.18
N ILE A 126 5.79 -21.87 -11.87
CA ILE A 126 6.57 -22.29 -13.05
C ILE A 126 8.00 -22.60 -12.58
N ASN A 127 8.39 -23.87 -12.68
CA ASN A 127 9.69 -24.38 -12.22
C ASN A 127 10.64 -24.78 -13.36
N ASP A 128 10.19 -24.68 -14.60
CA ASP A 128 10.97 -24.95 -15.81
C ASP A 128 10.62 -23.94 -16.91
N ILE A 129 11.53 -23.70 -17.85
CA ILE A 129 11.42 -22.66 -18.88
C ILE A 129 10.70 -23.13 -20.17
N SER A 130 10.13 -24.33 -20.18
CA SER A 130 9.40 -24.89 -21.32
C SER A 130 8.03 -24.25 -21.54
N MET A 131 7.51 -24.36 -22.77
CA MET A 131 6.17 -23.90 -23.11
C MET A 131 5.10 -24.77 -22.43
N GLU A 132 5.40 -26.03 -22.19
CA GLU A 132 4.54 -26.97 -21.48
C GLU A 132 4.27 -26.53 -20.04
N ALA A 133 5.25 -25.90 -19.38
CA ALA A 133 5.13 -25.40 -18.01
C ALA A 133 4.14 -24.23 -17.86
N LEU A 134 3.69 -23.60 -18.96
CA LEU A 134 2.65 -22.56 -18.93
C LEU A 134 1.23 -23.12 -18.80
N ASN A 135 1.06 -24.43 -19.01
CA ASN A 135 -0.26 -25.08 -18.99
C ASN A 135 -0.54 -25.89 -17.72
N SER A 136 0.42 -25.96 -16.79
CA SER A 136 0.29 -26.60 -15.48
C SER A 136 -0.30 -25.64 -14.45
#